data_AF-X1RJ97-F1
#
_entry.id   AF-X1RJ97-F1
#
_cell.length_a   1.000
_cell.length_b   1.000
_cell.length_c   1.000
_cell.angle_alpha   90.00
_cell.angle_beta   90.00
_cell.angle_gamma   90.00
#
_symmetry.space_group_name_H-M   'P 1'
#
loop_
_entity.id
_entity.type
_entity.pdbx_description
1 polymer ?
#
loop_
_entity_poly.entity_id
_entity_poly.type
_entity_poly.pdbx_seq_one_letter_code
_entity_poly.pdbx_strand_id
1 'polypeptide(L)'
;MRKVEEMIKEERLWAGLNRPQISMKNADIVVFGIPFDGGVSFRAGAKDGPRELREITYSIYPITERWESFSDLKILDLGDIEGKDREKIFKKAEEIAYQAIKAKKFLPSLPHF
;
A
#
# COMPACT_ATOMS: atom_id res chain seq x y z
N MET A 1 -12.47 5.19 -13.94
CA MET A 1 -11.64 4.89 -12.75
C MET A 1 -10.35 4.25 -13.24
N ARG A 2 -9.19 4.77 -12.81
CA ARG A 2 -7.86 4.23 -13.20
C ARG A 2 -7.70 2.80 -12.70
N LYS A 3 -6.97 1.96 -13.43
CA LYS A 3 -6.66 0.60 -12.98
C LYS A 3 -5.48 0.62 -12.02
N VAL A 4 -5.49 -0.26 -11.01
CA VAL A 4 -4.42 -0.29 -10.00
C VAL A 4 -3.07 -0.58 -10.66
N GLU A 5 -3.02 -1.44 -11.68
CA GLU A 5 -1.81 -1.79 -12.42
C GLU A 5 -1.21 -0.61 -13.19
N GLU A 6 -2.03 0.40 -13.51
CA GLU A 6 -1.59 1.65 -14.12
C GLU A 6 -1.11 2.61 -13.04
N MET A 7 -1.87 2.75 -11.94
CA MET A 7 -1.57 3.66 -10.83
C MET A 7 -0.22 3.35 -10.18
N ILE A 8 0.10 2.07 -9.93
CA ILE A 8 1.35 1.68 -9.26
C ILE A 8 2.60 1.99 -10.09
N LYS A 9 2.46 2.28 -11.39
CA LYS A 9 3.56 2.69 -12.27
C LYS A 9 3.81 4.19 -12.25
N GLU A 10 2.92 4.97 -11.63
CA GLU A 10 3.04 6.42 -11.57
C GLU A 10 3.85 6.84 -10.34
N GLU A 11 4.88 7.66 -10.53
CA GLU A 11 5.66 8.23 -9.42
C GLU A 11 4.86 9.20 -8.56
N ARG A 12 3.78 9.78 -9.11
CA ARG A 12 2.87 10.72 -8.42
C ARG A 12 2.04 10.05 -7.32
N LEU A 13 1.91 8.73 -7.34
CA LEU A 13 1.18 7.99 -6.32
C LEU A 13 1.85 8.15 -4.94
N TRP A 14 1.06 8.05 -3.87
CA TRP A 14 1.54 8.20 -2.47
C TRP A 14 2.25 9.53 -2.23
N ALA A 15 1.59 10.66 -2.53
CA ALA A 15 2.17 12.00 -2.38
C ALA A 15 3.45 12.24 -3.21
N GLY A 16 3.62 11.53 -4.35
CA GLY A 16 4.83 11.62 -5.16
C GLY A 16 6.00 10.75 -4.67
N LEU A 17 5.76 9.83 -3.72
CA LEU A 17 6.80 9.00 -3.10
C LEU A 17 6.92 7.60 -3.70
N ASN A 18 6.01 7.23 -4.61
CA ASN A 18 6.06 5.92 -5.25
C ASN A 18 7.27 5.78 -6.19
N ARG A 19 7.98 4.66 -6.09
CA ARG A 19 9.19 4.34 -6.88
C ARG A 19 9.03 2.96 -7.51
N PRO A 20 8.29 2.83 -8.63
CA PRO A 20 8.00 1.52 -9.24
C PRO A 20 9.25 0.76 -9.74
N GLN A 21 10.35 1.46 -9.95
CA GLN A 21 11.58 0.92 -10.54
C GLN A 21 12.52 0.28 -9.50
N ILE A 22 12.23 0.40 -8.20
CA ILE A 22 13.11 -0.11 -7.15
C ILE A 22 12.71 -1.50 -6.69
N SER A 23 13.69 -2.28 -6.23
CA SER A 23 13.40 -3.53 -5.53
C SER A 23 12.86 -3.27 -4.12
N MET A 24 12.13 -4.24 -3.58
CA MET A 24 11.60 -4.21 -2.21
C MET A 24 12.69 -3.96 -1.14
N LYS A 25 13.93 -4.38 -1.38
CA LYS A 25 15.06 -4.13 -0.47
C LYS A 25 15.46 -2.66 -0.39
N ASN A 26 15.22 -1.91 -1.47
CA ASN A 26 15.58 -0.50 -1.60
C ASN A 26 14.43 0.45 -1.24
N ALA A 27 13.22 -0.08 -1.02
CA ALA A 27 12.09 0.67 -0.51
C ALA A 27 12.24 0.93 1.00
N ASP A 28 11.67 2.02 1.49
CA ASP A 28 11.55 2.29 2.93
C ASP A 28 10.21 1.79 3.45
N ILE A 29 9.18 1.89 2.60
CA ILE A 29 7.82 1.40 2.87
C ILE A 29 7.36 0.59 1.66
N VAL A 30 6.76 -0.57 1.94
CA VAL A 30 6.12 -1.41 0.94
C VAL A 30 4.62 -1.40 1.21
N VAL A 31 3.84 -1.15 0.16
CA VAL A 31 2.38 -1.14 0.22
C VAL A 31 1.83 -2.24 -0.68
N PHE A 32 0.81 -2.94 -0.20
CA PHE A 32 0.00 -3.85 -1.02
C PHE A 32 -1.43 -3.84 -0.49
N GLY A 33 -2.39 -4.00 -1.40
CA GLY A 33 -3.81 -4.06 -1.07
C GLY A 33 -4.33 -5.48 -1.03
N ILE A 34 -5.37 -5.71 -0.22
CA ILE A 34 -6.15 -6.95 -0.25
C ILE A 34 -7.60 -6.55 -0.48
N PRO A 35 -8.08 -6.50 -1.74
CA PRO A 35 -9.46 -6.13 -2.06
C PRO A 35 -10.41 -7.28 -1.72
N PHE A 36 -10.60 -7.54 -0.43
CA PHE A 36 -11.39 -8.65 0.09
C PHE A 36 -12.50 -8.17 1.04
N ASP A 37 -13.71 -8.67 0.82
CA ASP A 37 -14.90 -8.29 1.58
C ASP A 37 -15.57 -9.48 2.27
N GLY A 38 -15.04 -10.70 2.13
CA GLY A 38 -15.69 -11.91 2.63
C GLY A 38 -15.62 -12.10 4.15
N GLY A 39 -15.03 -11.15 4.89
CA GLY A 39 -14.93 -11.16 6.35
C GLY A 39 -15.83 -10.12 7.04
N VAL A 40 -16.62 -9.33 6.30
CA VAL A 40 -17.48 -8.30 6.87
C VAL A 40 -18.81 -8.88 7.36
N SER A 41 -19.31 -8.39 8.49
CA SER A 41 -20.55 -8.90 9.11
C SER A 41 -21.80 -8.08 8.79
N PHE A 42 -21.66 -6.89 8.17
CA PHE A 42 -22.79 -5.96 7.99
C PHE A 42 -22.95 -5.47 6.55
N ARG A 43 -22.01 -4.66 6.04
CA ARG A 43 -22.09 -4.10 4.70
C ARG A 43 -20.84 -4.40 3.91
N ALA A 44 -21.07 -4.70 2.63
CA ALA A 44 -20.02 -4.77 1.63
C ALA A 44 -19.40 -3.40 1.38
N GLY A 45 -18.12 -3.40 0.99
CA GLY A 45 -17.36 -2.23 0.56
C GLY A 45 -15.91 -2.22 0.99
N ALA A 46 -15.47 -3.09 1.91
CA ALA A 46 -14.08 -3.09 2.39
C ALA A 46 -13.08 -3.39 1.27
N LYS A 47 -13.49 -4.21 0.28
CA LYS A 47 -12.69 -4.52 -0.92
C LYS A 47 -12.34 -3.31 -1.77
N ASP A 48 -13.13 -2.23 -1.73
CA ASP A 48 -12.92 -1.05 -2.56
C ASP A 48 -11.90 -0.09 -1.93
N GLY A 49 -11.69 -0.21 -0.61
CA GLY A 49 -10.79 0.64 0.18
C GLY A 49 -9.36 0.78 -0.37
N PRO A 50 -8.64 -0.31 -0.72
CA PRO A 50 -7.28 -0.22 -1.23
C PRO A 50 -7.15 0.64 -2.49
N ARG A 51 -8.15 0.58 -3.39
CA ARG A 51 -8.16 1.37 -4.61
C ARG A 51 -8.45 2.85 -4.32
N GLU A 52 -9.47 3.11 -3.51
CA GLU A 52 -9.86 4.48 -3.15
C GLU A 52 -8.75 5.19 -2.35
N LEU A 53 -8.04 4.46 -1.48
CA LEU A 53 -6.88 4.99 -0.76
C LEU A 53 -5.79 5.47 -1.74
N ARG A 54 -5.52 4.72 -2.81
CA ARG A 54 -4.56 5.13 -3.84
C ARG A 54 -5.02 6.36 -4.58
N GLU A 55 -6.30 6.43 -4.95
CA GLU A 55 -6.86 7.58 -5.67
C GLU A 55 -6.70 8.90 -4.91
N ILE A 56 -6.96 8.91 -3.60
CA ILE A 56 -6.82 10.13 -2.80
C ILE A 56 -5.35 10.57 -2.63
N THR A 57 -4.38 9.66 -2.78
CA THR A 57 -2.98 9.99 -2.51
C THR A 57 -2.33 10.88 -3.57
N TYR A 58 -2.97 11.07 -4.73
CA TYR A 58 -2.49 11.96 -5.78
C TYR A 58 -2.63 13.44 -5.42
N SER A 59 -3.50 13.80 -4.46
CA SER A 59 -3.81 15.18 -4.11
C SER A 59 -3.14 15.67 -2.82
N ILE A 60 -2.39 14.81 -2.14
CA ILE A 60 -1.69 15.13 -0.89
C ILE A 60 -0.21 15.41 -1.13
N TYR A 61 0.42 16.16 -0.22
CA TYR A 61 1.83 16.49 -0.25
C TYR A 61 2.58 15.78 0.89
N PRO A 62 3.87 15.43 0.76
CA PRO A 62 4.59 14.64 1.77
C PRO A 62 5.06 15.48 2.97
N ILE A 63 4.14 16.22 3.59
CA ILE A 63 4.36 17.08 4.76
C ILE A 63 3.24 16.81 5.78
N THR A 64 3.59 16.72 7.06
CA THR A 64 2.62 16.58 8.16
C THR A 64 1.98 17.92 8.52
N GLU A 65 0.88 17.92 9.28
CA GLU A 65 0.28 19.16 9.80
C GLU A 65 1.20 19.96 10.74
N ARG A 66 2.29 19.33 11.23
CA ARG A 66 3.35 19.96 12.04
C ARG A 66 4.51 20.48 11.20
N TRP A 67 4.37 20.53 9.87
CA TRP A 67 5.40 20.97 8.92
C TRP A 67 6.64 20.07 8.86
N GLU A 68 6.51 18.80 9.24
CA GLU A 68 7.60 17.83 9.11
C GLU A 68 7.55 17.22 7.71
N SER A 69 8.66 17.30 6.97
CA SER A 69 8.77 16.68 5.65
C SER A 69 9.12 15.19 5.77
N PHE A 70 8.48 14.38 4.97
CA PHE A 70 8.83 12.97 4.74
C PHE A 70 9.07 12.68 3.25
N SER A 71 9.44 13.72 2.48
CA SER A 71 9.70 13.66 1.04
C SER A 71 10.80 12.68 0.62
N ASP A 72 11.68 12.32 1.56
CA ASP A 72 12.85 11.46 1.29
C ASP A 72 12.51 9.97 1.31
N LEU A 73 11.31 9.60 1.78
CA LEU A 73 10.86 8.21 1.82
C LEU A 73 10.62 7.65 0.42
N LYS A 74 11.02 6.38 0.23
CA LYS A 74 10.75 5.62 -1.00
C LYS A 74 9.66 4.60 -0.74
N ILE A 75 8.51 4.80 -1.38
CA ILE A 75 7.39 3.87 -1.31
C ILE A 75 7.45 2.94 -2.53
N LEU A 76 7.26 1.65 -2.31
CA LEU A 76 7.03 0.67 -3.39
C LEU A 76 5.64 0.08 -3.22
N ASP A 77 4.73 0.42 -4.13
CA ASP A 77 3.41 -0.21 -4.20
C ASP A 77 3.45 -1.46 -5.07
N LEU A 78 3.15 -2.61 -4.48
CA LEU A 78 3.13 -3.91 -5.15
C LEU A 78 1.76 -4.21 -5.79
N GLY A 79 0.80 -3.30 -5.69
CA GLY A 79 -0.56 -3.48 -6.20
C GLY A 79 -1.42 -4.33 -5.27
N ASP A 80 -2.39 -5.03 -5.85
CA ASP A 80 -3.37 -5.80 -5.10
C ASP A 80 -3.08 -7.31 -5.14
N ILE A 81 -3.32 -7.95 -4.01
CA ILE A 81 -3.28 -9.41 -3.88
C ILE A 81 -4.67 -9.94 -4.22
N GLU A 82 -4.84 -10.31 -5.48
CA GLU A 82 -6.07 -10.90 -5.97
C GLU A 82 -6.03 -12.43 -5.96
N GLY A 83 -7.20 -13.04 -5.77
CA GLY A 83 -7.39 -14.49 -5.84
C GLY A 83 -8.86 -14.87 -5.68
N LYS A 84 -9.21 -16.08 -6.08
CA LYS A 84 -10.57 -16.64 -5.88
C LYS A 84 -10.72 -17.35 -4.54
N ASP A 85 -9.61 -17.74 -3.93
CA ASP A 85 -9.55 -18.57 -2.73
C ASP A 85 -8.99 -17.74 -1.59
N ARG A 86 -9.76 -17.62 -0.51
CA ARG A 86 -9.39 -16.84 0.67
C ARG A 86 -8.05 -17.31 1.25
N GLU A 87 -7.87 -18.61 1.46
CA GLU A 87 -6.64 -19.12 2.07
C GLU A 87 -5.41 -18.77 1.24
N LYS A 88 -5.53 -18.86 -0.09
CA LYS A 88 -4.42 -18.49 -1.00
C LYS A 88 -4.11 -17.00 -0.96
N ILE A 89 -5.12 -16.14 -0.92
CA ILE A 89 -4.94 -14.68 -0.81
C ILE A 89 -4.19 -14.34 0.47
N PHE A 90 -4.69 -14.84 1.61
CA PHE A 90 -4.12 -14.52 2.91
C PHE A 90 -2.72 -15.12 3.09
N LYS A 91 -2.47 -16.32 2.55
CA LYS A 91 -1.12 -16.89 2.52
C LYS A 91 -0.14 -16.04 1.71
N LYS A 92 -0.55 -15.56 0.53
CA LYS A 92 0.30 -14.67 -0.29
C LYS A 92 0.55 -13.33 0.41
N ALA A 93 -0.46 -12.80 1.10
CA ALA A 93 -0.31 -11.58 1.92
C ALA A 93 0.67 -11.78 3.08
N GLU A 94 0.57 -12.92 3.78
CA GLU A 94 1.49 -13.30 4.85
C GLU A 94 2.93 -13.43 4.33
N GLU A 95 3.13 -14.08 3.18
CA GLU A 95 4.44 -14.22 2.54
C GLU A 95 5.04 -12.85 2.20
N ILE A 96 4.27 -11.94 1.59
CA ILE A 96 4.73 -10.59 1.25
C ILE A 96 5.08 -9.80 2.52
N ALA A 97 4.20 -9.82 3.53
CA ALA A 97 4.44 -9.15 4.80
C ALA A 97 5.71 -9.68 5.48
N TYR A 98 5.91 -11.00 5.49
CA TYR A 98 7.11 -11.63 6.04
C TYR A 98 8.38 -11.14 5.33
N GLN A 99 8.38 -11.08 3.99
CA GLN A 99 9.55 -10.59 3.25
C GLN A 99 9.82 -9.09 3.51
N ALA A 100 8.76 -8.27 3.63
CA ALA A 100 8.89 -6.85 3.94
C ALA A 100 9.48 -6.61 5.35
N ILE A 101 9.01 -7.37 6.35
CA ILE A 101 9.51 -7.31 7.73
C ILE A 101 10.96 -7.78 7.80
N LYS A 102 11.30 -8.88 7.13
CA LYS A 102 12.67 -9.41 7.06
C LYS A 102 13.64 -8.39 6.44
N ALA A 103 13.16 -7.57 5.50
CA ALA A 103 13.94 -6.49 4.91
C ALA A 103 14.07 -5.24 5.82
N LYS A 104 13.41 -5.21 6.98
CA LYS A 104 13.25 -4.04 7.87
C LYS A 104 12.58 -2.84 7.19
N LYS A 105 11.71 -3.08 6.21
CA LYS A 105 11.07 -2.06 5.35
C LYS A 105 9.57 -1.93 5.57
N PHE A 106 9.12 -2.29 6.77
CA PHE A 106 7.71 -2.30 7.13
C PHE A 106 7.45 -1.32 8.25
N LEU A 107 6.46 -0.46 8.05
CA LEU A 107 5.95 0.46 9.06
C LEU A 107 4.48 0.07 9.30
N PRO A 108 4.19 -0.86 10.24
CA PRO A 108 2.85 -0.94 10.77
C PRO A 108 2.63 0.36 11.55
N SER A 109 1.46 0.97 11.39
CA SER A 109 1.04 2.20 12.07
C SER A 109 1.67 2.32 13.47
N LEU A 110 2.65 3.22 13.63
CA LEU A 110 3.24 3.52 14.93
C LEU A 110 2.19 4.26 15.76
N PRO A 111 1.70 3.71 16.88
CA PRO A 111 1.03 4.52 17.87
C PRO A 111 2.15 5.21 18.66
N HIS A 112 2.41 6.48 18.37
CA HIS A 112 2.99 7.41 19.34
C HIS A 112 1.96 8.51 19.56
N PHE A 113 0.99 8.18 20.41
CA PHE A 113 0.28 9.12 21.27
C PHE A 113 0.59 8.73 22.70
#